data_AF-A0AAW1ZMS5-F1
#
_entry.id   AF-A0AAW1ZMS5-F1
#
_cell.length_a   1.000
_cell.length_b   1.000
_cell.length_c   1.000
_cell.angle_alpha   90.00
_cell.angle_beta   90.00
_cell.angle_gamma   90.00
#
_symmetry.space_group_name_H-M   'P 1'
#
loop_
_entity.id
_entity.type
_entity.pdbx_description
1 polymer ?
#
loop_
_entity_poly.entity_id
_entity_poly.type
_entity_poly.pdbx_seq_one_letter_code
_entity_poly.pdbx_strand_id
1 'polypeptide(L)'
;MSLRSSGTTCAVRGCHNNRTKQNMWLKQECYDHKPLTKSQCSCPQWFSFYRMPTAEEDRRIWLRNLFLKKPPKNLFVCSFHFVDKKPTAENPYPTLWLGYYRPPEKKRRKLHRKDTNTVSTDECGDTSSEALAYCDAQTRDGSNTGRP
;
A
#
# COMPACT_ATOMS: atom_id res chain seq x y z
N MET A 1 17.28 8.93 -6.13
CA MET A 1 16.95 7.56 -5.68
C MET A 1 16.52 7.65 -4.22
N SER A 2 15.29 7.27 -3.86
CA SER A 2 14.80 7.44 -2.48
C SER A 2 15.41 6.36 -1.56
N LEU A 3 16.20 6.79 -0.58
CA LEU A 3 16.78 5.94 0.45
C LEU A 3 15.62 5.26 1.20
N ARG A 4 15.50 3.93 1.04
CA ARG A 4 14.55 3.14 1.81
C ARG A 4 14.92 3.30 3.28
N SER A 5 14.18 4.15 4.00
CA SER A 5 14.33 4.29 5.45
C SER A 5 14.34 2.88 6.05
N SER A 6 15.34 2.57 6.87
CA SER A 6 15.55 1.30 7.56
C SER A 6 14.48 1.07 8.65
N GLY A 7 13.20 1.15 8.27
CA GLY A 7 12.06 1.00 9.15
C GLY A 7 11.58 -0.44 9.21
N THR A 8 11.04 -0.83 10.36
CA THR A 8 10.34 -2.11 10.53
C THR A 8 9.15 -2.20 9.57
N THR A 9 9.10 -3.25 8.76
CA THR A 9 7.97 -3.57 7.87
C THR A 9 7.44 -4.97 8.17
N CYS A 10 6.12 -5.17 8.05
CA CYS A 10 5.54 -6.50 8.15
C CYS A 10 6.09 -7.41 7.04
N ALA A 11 6.48 -8.63 7.39
CA ALA A 11 7.04 -9.61 6.47
C ALA A 11 5.98 -10.40 5.70
N VAL A 12 4.71 -10.30 6.07
CA VAL A 12 3.61 -10.96 5.37
C VAL A 12 3.45 -10.37 3.96
N ARG A 13 3.31 -11.25 2.97
CA ARG A 13 3.16 -10.84 1.57
C ARG A 13 1.90 -10.01 1.38
N GLY A 14 2.06 -8.85 0.75
CA GLY A 14 0.94 -7.92 0.50
C GLY A 14 0.55 -7.07 1.72
N CYS A 15 1.20 -7.25 2.87
CA CYS A 15 0.99 -6.37 4.01
C CYS A 15 1.82 -5.09 3.86
N HIS A 16 1.16 -3.94 4.00
CA HIS A 16 1.78 -2.62 3.86
C HIS A 16 1.93 -1.90 5.20
N ASN A 17 1.82 -2.63 6.31
CA ASN A 17 2.01 -2.08 7.65
C ASN A 17 3.51 -1.94 7.92
N ASN A 18 3.90 -0.73 8.30
CA ASN A 18 5.29 -0.38 8.57
C ASN A 18 5.36 0.62 9.73
N ARG A 19 6.56 0.82 10.27
CA ARG A 19 6.81 1.73 11.40
C ARG A 19 6.37 3.15 11.10
N THR A 20 6.56 3.63 9.87
CA THR A 20 6.17 4.98 9.45
C THR A 20 4.68 5.20 9.63
N LYS A 21 3.83 4.27 9.17
CA LYS A 21 2.37 4.35 9.35
C LYS A 21 1.96 4.29 10.82
N GLN A 22 2.62 3.44 11.61
CA GLN A 22 2.36 3.36 13.04
C GLN A 22 2.70 4.68 13.74
N ASN A 23 3.84 5.28 13.43
CA ASN A 23 4.27 6.57 13.98
C ASN A 23 3.34 7.70 13.55
N MET A 24 2.86 7.69 12.31
CA MET A 24 1.87 8.66 11.84
C MET A 24 0.57 8.56 12.65
N TRP A 25 0.07 7.33 12.89
CA TRP A 25 -1.12 7.11 13.71
C TRP A 25 -0.92 7.55 15.17
N LEU A 26 0.23 7.23 15.77
CA LEU A 26 0.54 7.61 17.16
C LEU A 26 0.54 9.13 17.40
N LYS A 27 0.92 9.92 16.38
CA LYS A 27 0.92 11.38 16.43
C LYS A 27 -0.47 12.01 16.31
N GLN A 28 -1.49 11.26 15.89
CA GLN A 28 -2.84 11.79 15.78
C GLN A 28 -3.44 12.02 17.16
N GLU A 29 -4.36 12.97 17.27
CA GLU A 29 -5.13 13.19 18.49
C GLU A 29 -6.08 12.01 18.75
N CYS A 30 -6.26 11.70 20.03
CA CYS A 30 -7.25 10.73 20.43
C CYS A 30 -8.65 11.36 20.33
N TYR A 31 -9.57 10.68 19.64
CA TYR A 31 -10.95 11.13 19.56
C TYR A 31 -11.65 11.15 20.92
N ASP A 32 -11.51 10.08 21.71
CA ASP A 32 -12.20 9.91 23.00
C ASP A 32 -11.51 10.63 24.16
N HIS A 33 -10.18 10.82 24.07
CA HIS A 33 -9.35 11.33 25.16
C HIS A 33 -8.63 12.63 24.75
N LYS A 34 -9.37 13.62 24.29
CA LYS A 34 -8.78 14.94 23.98
C LYS A 34 -8.32 15.63 25.28
N PRO A 35 -7.16 16.32 25.30
CA PRO A 35 -6.29 16.66 24.16
C PRO A 35 -5.13 15.66 23.92
N LEU A 36 -5.19 14.44 24.47
CA LEU A 36 -4.08 13.50 24.38
C LEU A 36 -3.88 12.97 22.95
N THR A 37 -2.62 12.77 22.57
CA THR A 37 -2.26 12.04 21.35
C THR A 37 -2.49 10.54 21.52
N LYS A 38 -2.59 9.79 20.42
CA LYS A 38 -2.69 8.32 20.44
C LYS A 38 -1.47 7.65 21.08
N SER A 39 -0.30 8.30 21.10
CA SER A 39 0.87 7.83 21.86
C SER A 39 0.75 8.00 23.38
N GLN A 40 -0.06 8.94 23.85
CA GLN A 40 -0.23 9.25 25.27
C GLN A 40 -1.54 8.67 25.83
N CYS A 41 -2.49 8.28 24.96
CA CYS A 41 -3.72 7.62 25.36
C CYS A 41 -3.47 6.19 25.84
N SER A 42 -4.27 5.72 26.80
CA SER A 42 -4.41 4.30 27.19
C SER A 42 -5.15 3.43 26.15
N CYS A 43 -5.56 4.03 25.03
CA CYS A 43 -6.26 3.41 23.94
C CYS A 43 -5.46 2.25 23.33
N PRO A 44 -6.10 1.15 22.90
CA PRO A 44 -5.43 0.09 22.17
C PRO A 44 -4.72 0.63 20.93
N GLN A 45 -3.47 0.19 20.74
CA GLN A 45 -2.70 0.55 19.55
C GLN A 45 -3.31 -0.07 18.30
N TRP A 46 -3.31 0.67 17.17
CA TRP A 46 -3.84 0.18 15.90
C TRP A 46 -3.21 -1.16 15.46
N PHE A 47 -1.88 -1.24 15.51
CA PHE A 47 -1.16 -2.51 15.41
C PHE A 47 0.20 -2.43 16.09
N SER A 48 0.73 -3.61 16.43
CA SER A 48 2.06 -3.80 17.00
C SER A 48 2.88 -4.75 16.13
N PHE A 49 4.20 -4.66 16.20
CA PHE A 49 5.09 -5.59 15.49
C PHE A 49 5.65 -6.62 16.45
N TYR A 50 5.48 -7.89 16.09
CA TYR A 50 6.06 -9.02 16.81
C TYR A 50 7.26 -9.56 16.06
N ARG A 51 8.37 -9.71 16.77
CA ARG A 51 9.59 -10.31 16.25
C ARG A 51 9.42 -11.83 16.18
N MET A 52 10.01 -12.43 15.16
CA MET A 52 10.10 -13.88 15.05
C MET A 52 10.75 -14.49 16.31
N PRO A 53 10.22 -15.61 16.84
CA PRO A 53 10.82 -16.32 17.96
C PRO A 53 12.27 -16.75 17.71
N THR A 54 13.05 -16.88 18.79
CA THR A 54 14.44 -17.36 18.76
C THR A 54 14.53 -18.89 18.75
N ALA A 55 13.54 -19.58 19.32
CA ALA A 55 13.47 -21.03 19.31
C ALA A 55 13.35 -21.54 17.87
N GLU A 56 14.21 -22.48 17.50
CA GLU A 56 14.34 -22.92 16.11
C GLU A 56 13.07 -23.59 15.59
N GLU A 57 12.32 -24.30 16.43
CA GLU A 57 11.05 -24.94 16.01
C GLU A 57 9.98 -23.90 15.68
N ASP A 58 9.72 -22.97 16.60
CA ASP A 58 8.76 -21.87 16.38
C ASP A 58 9.14 -21.03 15.16
N ARG A 59 10.45 -20.81 14.98
CA ARG A 59 11.00 -20.10 13.83
C ARG A 59 10.68 -20.81 12.53
N ARG A 60 10.86 -22.13 12.44
CA ARG A 60 10.50 -22.92 11.25
C ARG A 60 9.02 -22.82 10.95
N ILE A 61 8.16 -22.89 11.97
CA ILE A 61 6.70 -22.78 11.81
C ILE A 61 6.32 -21.39 11.29
N TRP A 62 6.91 -20.32 11.83
CA TRP A 62 6.73 -18.96 11.31
C TRP A 62 7.14 -18.85 9.84
N LEU A 63 8.31 -19.37 9.47
CA LEU A 63 8.79 -19.32 8.09
C LEU A 63 7.91 -20.11 7.13
N ARG A 64 7.41 -21.27 7.58
CA ARG A 64 6.43 -22.08 6.85
C ARG A 64 5.16 -21.28 6.59
N ASN A 65 4.57 -20.65 7.62
CA ASN A 65 3.36 -19.84 7.48
C ASN A 65 3.57 -18.57 6.64
N LEU A 66 4.76 -17.98 6.64
CA LEU A 66 4.99 -16.78 5.81
C LEU A 66 5.33 -17.13 4.35
N PHE A 67 5.59 -18.41 4.06
CA PHE A 67 6.03 -18.91 2.76
C PHE A 67 7.18 -18.08 2.16
N LEU A 68 8.11 -17.60 2.99
CA LEU A 68 9.22 -16.74 2.56
C LEU A 68 10.37 -17.61 2.02
N LYS A 69 10.71 -17.44 0.72
CA LYS A 69 11.82 -18.17 0.09
C LYS A 69 13.19 -17.72 0.64
N LYS A 70 13.33 -16.45 1.00
CA LYS A 70 14.57 -15.83 1.52
C LYS A 70 14.21 -14.90 2.68
N PRO A 71 14.10 -15.42 3.91
CA PRO A 71 13.70 -14.58 5.04
C PRO A 71 14.76 -13.53 5.39
N PRO A 72 14.37 -12.30 5.75
CA PRO A 72 15.30 -11.30 6.24
C PRO A 72 15.84 -11.69 7.63
N LYS A 73 17.01 -11.16 8.00
CA LYS A 73 17.64 -11.38 9.33
C LYS A 73 16.71 -10.98 10.48
N ASN A 74 16.09 -9.81 10.36
CA ASN A 74 15.12 -9.30 11.32
C ASN A 74 13.73 -9.37 10.68
N LEU A 75 12.94 -10.35 11.10
CA LEU A 75 11.59 -10.57 10.60
C LEU A 75 10.59 -10.09 11.64
N PHE A 76 9.64 -9.26 11.19
CA PHE A 76 8.55 -8.76 12.01
C PHE A 76 7.21 -9.02 11.34
N VAL A 77 6.20 -9.35 12.13
CA VAL A 77 4.81 -9.53 11.68
C VAL A 77 3.91 -8.64 12.51
N CYS A 78 2.99 -7.91 11.86
CA CYS A 78 2.07 -7.05 12.60
C CYS A 78 0.95 -7.85 13.27
N SER A 79 0.39 -7.31 14.36
CA SER A 79 -0.68 -7.89 15.18
C SER A 79 -1.87 -8.41 14.40
N PHE A 80 -2.21 -7.80 13.26
CA PHE A 80 -3.32 -8.25 12.42
C PHE A 80 -3.21 -9.72 11.98
N HIS A 81 -2.01 -10.29 11.90
CA HIS A 81 -1.86 -11.67 11.44
C HIS A 81 -2.04 -12.73 12.55
N PHE A 82 -2.32 -12.29 13.78
CA PHE A 82 -2.59 -13.14 14.94
C PHE A 82 -4.07 -13.05 15.31
N VAL A 83 -4.63 -14.18 15.75
CA VAL A 83 -6.03 -14.30 16.20
C VAL A 83 -6.31 -13.28 17.32
N ASP A 84 -5.46 -13.25 18.34
CA ASP A 84 -5.65 -12.41 19.54
C ASP A 84 -5.01 -11.03 19.42
N LYS A 85 -4.63 -10.59 18.20
CA LYS A 85 -3.76 -9.42 17.96
C LYS A 85 -2.38 -9.49 18.63
N LYS A 86 -2.04 -10.63 19.19
CA LYS A 86 -0.75 -10.95 19.81
C LYS A 86 -0.48 -12.46 19.71
N PRO A 87 0.79 -12.88 19.69
CA PRO A 87 1.14 -14.27 19.95
C PRO A 87 0.69 -14.65 21.37
N THR A 88 -0.09 -15.72 21.49
CA THR A 88 -0.53 -16.31 22.77
C THR A 88 -0.03 -17.74 22.89
N ALA A 89 -0.16 -18.37 24.06
CA ALA A 89 0.21 -19.77 24.24
C ALA A 89 -0.58 -20.69 23.28
N GLU A 90 -1.87 -20.39 23.09
CA GLU A 90 -2.75 -21.18 22.22
C GLU A 90 -2.62 -20.80 20.74
N ASN A 91 -2.30 -19.53 20.45
CA ASN A 91 -2.11 -19.03 19.09
C ASN A 91 -0.76 -18.29 18.96
N PRO A 92 0.38 -19.01 19.00
CA PRO A 92 1.70 -18.38 18.98
C PRO A 92 2.13 -17.92 17.58
N TYR A 93 1.47 -18.42 16.53
CA TYR A 93 1.91 -18.26 15.15
C TYR A 93 0.99 -17.35 14.34
N PRO A 94 1.51 -16.62 13.33
CA PRO A 94 0.67 -15.86 12.43
C PRO A 94 -0.09 -16.83 11.51
N THR A 95 -1.40 -16.68 11.46
CA THR A 95 -2.33 -17.55 10.70
C THR A 95 -3.28 -16.76 9.81
N LEU A 96 -3.52 -15.48 10.11
CA LEU A 96 -4.50 -14.65 9.42
C LEU A 96 -3.88 -13.85 8.26
N TRP A 97 -4.63 -13.73 7.16
CA TRP A 97 -4.32 -12.86 6.01
C TRP A 97 -2.87 -12.94 5.51
N LEU A 98 -2.36 -14.16 5.33
CA LEU A 98 -0.96 -14.41 4.96
C LEU A 98 -0.64 -14.18 3.48
N GLY A 99 -1.62 -13.73 2.69
CA GLY A 99 -1.45 -13.38 1.27
C GLY A 99 -1.39 -14.59 0.32
N TYR A 100 -1.96 -15.73 0.71
CA TYR A 100 -2.06 -16.92 -0.15
C TYR A 100 -3.05 -16.75 -1.29
N TYR A 101 -4.12 -16.00 -1.06
CA TYR A 101 -5.06 -15.68 -2.12
C TYR A 101 -4.47 -14.54 -2.96
N ARG A 102 -3.84 -14.90 -4.08
CA ARG A 102 -3.48 -13.95 -5.13
C ARG A 102 -4.37 -14.22 -6.34
N PRO A 103 -5.22 -13.27 -6.75
CA PRO A 103 -5.75 -13.26 -8.10
C PRO A 103 -4.56 -13.32 -9.09
N PRO A 104 -4.68 -14.04 -10.23
CA PRO A 104 -3.62 -14.12 -11.22
C PRO A 104 -3.09 -12.72 -11.58
N GLU A 105 -1.76 -12.58 -11.68
CA GLU A 105 -1.15 -11.30 -12.02
C GLU A 105 -1.65 -10.84 -13.40
N LYS A 106 -2.42 -9.73 -13.42
CA LYS A 106 -2.81 -9.09 -14.68
C LYS A 106 -1.54 -8.57 -15.35
N LYS A 107 -1.21 -9.11 -16.53
CA LYS A 107 -0.09 -8.62 -17.34
C LYS A 107 -0.24 -7.11 -17.53
N ARG A 108 0.80 -6.34 -17.20
CA ARG A 108 0.85 -4.91 -17.50
C ARG A 108 0.69 -4.74 -19.01
N ARG A 109 -0.30 -3.96 -19.45
CA ARG A 109 -0.41 -3.57 -20.86
C ARG A 109 0.87 -2.86 -21.26
N LYS A 110 1.57 -3.39 -22.27
CA LYS A 110 2.65 -2.67 -22.93
C LYS A 110 2.00 -1.61 -23.82
N LEU A 111 2.28 -0.34 -23.56
CA LEU A 111 1.93 0.72 -24.49
C LEU A 111 2.88 0.61 -25.68
N HIS A 112 2.37 0.21 -26.83
CA HIS A 112 3.13 0.29 -28.08
C HIS A 112 3.02 1.74 -28.56
N ARG A 113 4.13 2.48 -28.47
CA ARG A 113 4.24 3.78 -29.14
C ARG A 113 4.24 3.47 -30.65
N LYS A 114 3.28 4.03 -31.39
CA LYS A 114 3.38 4.06 -32.85
C LYS A 114 4.40 5.15 -33.18
N ASP A 115 5.54 4.75 -33.72
CA ASP A 115 6.48 5.71 -34.29
C ASP A 115 5.90 6.20 -35.61
N THR A 116 5.28 7.37 -35.58
CA THR A 116 4.97 8.14 -36.78
C THR A 116 6.27 8.76 -37.26
N ASN A 117 7.04 8.02 -38.05
CA ASN A 117 8.09 8.61 -38.88
C ASN A 117 8.09 7.94 -40.25
N THR A 118 7.09 8.32 -41.05
CA THR A 118 7.11 8.15 -42.51
C THR A 118 6.73 9.50 -43.12
N VAL A 119 7.77 10.23 -43.51
CA VAL A 119 7.84 11.45 -44.32
C VAL A 119 8.78 11.01 -45.46
N SER A 120 8.51 11.09 -46.76
CA SER A 120 7.47 11.65 -47.62
C SER A 120 7.56 10.93 -48.97
N THR A 121 6.59 11.10 -49.89
CA THR A 121 6.82 11.74 -51.21
C THR A 121 5.44 11.97 -51.86
N ASP A 122 5.04 13.24 -51.86
CA ASP A 122 4.34 14.03 -52.90
C ASP A 122 3.37 13.35 -53.88
N GLU A 123 2.12 13.80 -53.88
CA GLU A 123 1.34 14.15 -55.09
C GLU A 123 0.34 15.27 -54.70
N CYS A 124 0.29 16.31 -55.53
CA CYS A 124 -0.48 17.54 -55.40
C CYS A 124 -1.97 17.32 -55.76
N GLY A 125 -2.91 17.81 -54.95
CA GLY A 125 -4.33 17.81 -55.27
C GLY A 125 -5.13 18.74 -54.34
N ASP A 126 -5.41 19.93 -54.85
CA ASP A 126 -6.25 21.00 -54.32
C ASP A 126 -7.70 20.54 -54.00
N THR A 127 -8.23 20.88 -52.81
CA THR A 127 -9.54 21.53 -52.64
C THR A 127 -9.93 21.75 -51.16
N SER A 128 -10.02 23.03 -50.80
CA SER A 128 -10.97 23.72 -49.89
C SER A 128 -11.63 23.03 -48.68
N SER A 129 -11.66 23.82 -47.60
CA SER A 129 -12.76 24.05 -46.63
C SER A 129 -12.73 23.36 -45.25
N GLU A 130 -12.52 24.24 -44.26
CA GLU A 130 -13.28 24.40 -43.01
C GLU A 130 -13.06 23.51 -41.77
N ALA A 131 -12.89 24.27 -40.68
CA ALA A 131 -13.33 24.04 -39.30
C ALA A 131 -12.46 23.15 -38.39
N LEU A 132 -11.57 23.85 -37.68
CA LEU A 132 -11.12 23.54 -36.31
C LEU A 132 -12.30 23.21 -35.39
N ALA A 133 -12.22 22.10 -34.67
CA ALA A 133 -13.00 21.88 -33.45
C ALA A 133 -12.07 21.34 -32.35
N TYR A 134 -11.42 22.28 -31.67
CA TYR A 134 -10.67 22.04 -30.44
C TYR A 134 -11.67 22.03 -29.27
N CYS A 135 -11.96 20.85 -28.71
CA CYS A 135 -12.88 20.71 -27.59
C CYS A 135 -12.10 20.71 -26.27
N ASP A 136 -11.93 21.89 -25.66
CA ASP A 136 -11.50 22.02 -24.27
C ASP A 136 -12.66 21.65 -23.33
N ALA A 137 -12.46 20.64 -22.47
CA ALA A 137 -13.39 20.33 -21.39
C ALA A 137 -13.07 21.20 -20.17
N GLN A 138 -13.77 22.32 -20.00
CA GLN A 138 -13.75 23.10 -18.76
C GLN A 138 -14.80 22.55 -17.77
N THR A 139 -14.33 22.04 -16.63
CA THR A 139 -15.19 21.71 -15.49
C THR A 139 -15.53 23.02 -14.75
N ARG A 140 -16.80 23.40 -14.72
CA ARG A 140 -17.27 24.55 -13.94
C ARG A 140 -17.46 24.15 -12.48
N ASP A 141 -16.64 24.73 -11.60
CA ASP A 141 -16.85 24.70 -10.15
C ASP A 141 -18.04 25.60 -9.80
N GLY A 142 -19.17 24.96 -9.45
CA GLY A 142 -20.36 25.62 -8.96
C GLY A 142 -20.24 25.96 -7.47
N SER A 143 -19.61 27.09 -7.16
CA SER A 143 -19.84 27.80 -5.90
C SER A 143 -21.14 28.59 -6.05
N ASN A 144 -22.15 28.35 -5.20
CA ASN A 144 -23.13 29.40 -4.95
C ASN A 144 -23.63 29.40 -3.49
N THR A 145 -23.69 30.63 -3.01
CA THR A 145 -23.90 31.16 -1.67
C THR A 145 -25.37 31.13 -1.23
N GLY A 146 -25.59 30.72 0.01
CA GLY A 146 -26.31 31.48 1.04
C GLY A 146 -27.75 32.00 0.83
N ARG A 147 -28.64 31.50 1.71
CA ARG A 147 -29.71 32.21 2.49
C ARG A 147 -30.92 32.79 1.74
N PRO A 148 -32.06 33.10 2.41
CA PRO A 148 -32.28 33.45 3.84
C PRO A 148 -32.67 32.32 4.79
#